data_AF-A0A8J5FHW9-F1
#
_entry.id   AF-A0A8J5FHW9-F1
#
_cell.length_a   1.000
_cell.length_b   1.000
_cell.length_c   1.000
_cell.angle_alpha   90.00
_cell.angle_beta   90.00
_cell.angle_gamma   90.00
#
_symmetry.space_group_name_H-M   'P 1'
#
loop_
_entity.id
_entity.type
_entity.pdbx_description
1 polymer ?
#
loop_
_entity_poly.entity_id
_entity_poly.type
_entity_poly.pdbx_seq_one_letter_code
_entity_poly.pdbx_strand_id
1 'polypeptide(L)'
;MPGPGAHTMYALGVGVGLMRLSRGRFGPHHCLFYAANAFLGPDLGSFAEWLGSFASSSASLGSLSMDLVHHPFYYPLLLGLPLSFFYARLSAALLRHGILDPASNVPLNKMQCFILLSAGSLSHFFLDHLFEENGHSTMYTWILSTGWWKSRAPVNPDAVIVVGVLCTCLFAGFVYINRLKTGESIIKRSDQSLRLILFIAALYCIWCASQIYWRNPPQPAIGEEADLGVVIFMSLYFFLPHCLCLLSMNQRDHPETADQLPF
;
A
#
# COMPACT_ATOMS: atom_id res chain seq x y z
N MET A 1 -19.04 6.94 0.11
CA MET A 1 -18.11 8.07 0.35
C MET A 1 -17.64 7.92 1.75
N PRO A 2 -16.36 7.57 1.92
CA PRO A 2 -15.86 7.35 3.24
C PRO A 2 -15.90 8.60 3.99
N GLY A 3 -15.99 8.45 5.31
CA GLY A 3 -15.62 9.54 6.18
C GLY A 3 -14.22 10.01 5.75
N PRO A 4 -14.08 11.20 5.15
CA PRO A 4 -12.78 11.71 4.72
C PRO A 4 -11.80 11.81 5.91
N GLY A 5 -12.37 11.89 7.12
CA GLY A 5 -11.65 11.78 8.38
C GLY A 5 -10.90 10.45 8.55
N ALA A 6 -11.52 9.29 8.27
CA ALA A 6 -10.87 7.99 8.47
C ALA A 6 -9.64 7.83 7.56
N HIS A 7 -9.78 8.22 6.29
CA HIS A 7 -8.69 8.26 5.31
C HIS A 7 -7.55 9.17 5.74
N THR A 8 -7.90 10.39 6.13
CA THR A 8 -6.93 11.39 6.58
C THR A 8 -6.20 10.93 7.84
N MET A 9 -6.93 10.41 8.84
CA MET A 9 -6.33 9.92 10.09
C MET A 9 -5.42 8.72 9.87
N TYR A 10 -5.83 7.76 9.04
CA TYR A 10 -5.00 6.62 8.68
C TYR A 10 -3.69 7.07 8.02
N ALA A 11 -3.79 7.88 6.96
CA ALA A 11 -2.62 8.28 6.18
C ALA A 11 -1.68 9.21 6.96
N LEU A 12 -2.21 10.17 7.73
CA LEU A 12 -1.39 11.01 8.62
C LEU A 12 -0.77 10.20 9.75
N GLY A 13 -1.51 9.26 10.36
CA GLY A 13 -1.00 8.40 11.42
C GLY A 13 0.19 7.54 10.96
N VAL A 14 0.04 6.89 9.80
CA VAL A 14 1.12 6.16 9.15
C VAL A 14 2.29 7.10 8.80
N GLY A 15 1.99 8.26 8.22
CA GLY A 15 3.00 9.26 7.84
C GLY A 15 3.82 9.76 9.03
N VAL A 16 3.19 10.06 10.16
CA VAL A 16 3.86 10.46 11.40
C VAL A 16 4.72 9.32 11.95
N GLY A 17 4.22 8.08 11.90
CA GLY A 17 5.02 6.90 12.26
C GLY A 17 6.29 6.77 11.41
N LEU A 18 6.15 6.88 10.09
CA LEU A 18 7.28 6.88 9.15
C LEU A 18 8.23 8.05 9.37
N MET A 19 7.71 9.24 9.67
CA MET A 19 8.51 10.41 10.00
C MET A 19 9.38 10.16 11.23
N ARG A 20 8.82 9.56 12.28
CA ARG A 20 9.55 9.19 13.49
C ARG A 20 10.61 8.12 13.22
N LEU A 21 10.25 7.03 12.54
CA LEU A 21 11.15 5.90 12.27
C LEU A 21 12.29 6.26 11.32
N SER A 22 12.03 7.17 10.37
CA SER A 22 13.01 7.62 9.38
C SER A 22 13.87 8.80 9.84
N ARG A 23 13.67 9.28 11.08
CA ARG A 23 14.34 10.47 11.64
C ARG A 23 14.15 11.71 10.73
N GLY A 24 12.94 11.91 10.23
CA GLY A 24 12.59 13.07 9.41
C GLY A 24 12.90 12.96 7.92
N ARG A 25 13.51 11.85 7.44
CA ARG A 25 13.69 11.62 5.98
C ARG A 25 12.35 11.53 5.25
N PHE A 26 11.33 10.98 5.91
CA PHE A 26 9.93 11.15 5.54
C PHE A 26 9.36 12.31 6.35
N GLY A 27 9.41 13.53 5.81
CA GLY A 27 9.02 14.75 6.53
C GLY A 27 7.54 15.15 6.40
N PRO A 28 7.16 16.32 6.95
CA PRO A 28 5.79 16.84 6.94
C PRO A 28 5.19 16.99 5.53
N HIS A 29 6.01 17.40 4.55
CA HIS A 29 5.58 17.49 3.14
C HIS A 29 5.16 16.11 2.57
N HIS A 30 5.85 15.04 2.97
CA HIS A 30 5.50 13.68 2.53
C HIS A 30 4.17 13.26 3.15
N CYS A 31 4.00 13.51 4.45
CA CYS A 31 2.76 13.21 5.18
C CYS A 31 1.57 13.94 4.54
N LEU A 32 1.73 15.23 4.22
CA LEU A 32 0.67 16.04 3.63
C LEU A 32 0.21 15.48 2.28
N PHE A 33 1.12 15.22 1.34
CA PHE A 33 0.70 14.76 0.02
C PHE A 33 0.27 13.29 0.01
N TYR A 34 0.86 12.44 0.85
CA TYR A 34 0.35 11.10 1.05
C TYR A 34 -1.11 11.12 1.55
N ALA A 35 -1.39 11.90 2.60
CA ALA A 35 -2.73 12.01 3.15
C ALA A 35 -3.72 12.70 2.20
N ALA A 36 -3.30 13.72 1.47
CA ALA A 36 -4.15 14.39 0.49
C ALA A 36 -4.64 13.43 -0.60
N ASN A 37 -3.79 12.47 -1.03
CA ASN A 37 -4.17 11.50 -2.06
C ASN A 37 -4.90 10.27 -1.49
N ALA A 38 -4.71 9.95 -0.21
CA ALA A 38 -5.54 8.98 0.49
C ALA A 38 -6.95 9.53 0.75
N PHE A 39 -7.08 10.82 1.04
CA PHE A 39 -8.37 11.45 1.23
C PHE A 39 -9.04 11.82 -0.10
N LEU A 40 -8.48 12.77 -0.84
CA LEU A 40 -9.16 13.41 -1.97
C LEU A 40 -8.89 12.70 -3.30
N GLY A 41 -7.79 11.96 -3.41
CA GLY A 41 -7.18 11.58 -4.69
C GLY A 41 -8.17 10.97 -5.69
N PRO A 42 -8.48 9.67 -5.60
CA PRO A 42 -9.45 9.02 -6.49
C PRO A 42 -10.86 9.62 -6.40
N ASP A 43 -11.24 10.12 -5.23
CA ASP A 43 -12.51 10.82 -4.98
C ASP A 43 -12.69 12.14 -5.77
N LEU A 44 -11.66 12.63 -6.46
CA LEU A 44 -11.86 13.67 -7.49
C LEU A 44 -12.82 13.22 -8.60
N GLY A 45 -12.88 11.91 -8.88
CA GLY A 45 -13.85 11.33 -9.83
C GLY A 45 -15.28 11.47 -9.34
N SER A 46 -15.54 11.06 -8.09
CA SER A 46 -16.87 11.15 -7.47
C SER A 46 -17.32 12.60 -7.29
N PHE A 47 -16.38 13.51 -6.99
CA PHE A 47 -16.66 14.95 -6.95
C PHE A 47 -17.01 15.51 -8.33
N ALA A 48 -16.31 15.10 -9.39
CA ALA A 48 -16.63 15.53 -10.76
C ALA A 48 -17.99 14.99 -11.24
N GLU A 49 -18.34 13.77 -10.87
CA GLU A 49 -19.68 13.21 -11.09
C GLU A 49 -20.76 14.01 -10.38
N TRP A 50 -20.56 14.30 -9.10
CA TRP A 50 -21.47 15.13 -8.32
C TRP A 50 -21.65 16.53 -8.94
N LEU A 51 -20.57 17.18 -9.37
CA LEU A 51 -20.65 18.47 -10.09
C LEU A 51 -21.39 18.33 -11.42
N GLY A 52 -21.11 17.26 -12.17
CA GLY A 52 -21.77 16.97 -13.44
C GLY A 52 -23.26 16.73 -13.31
N SER A 53 -23.74 16.27 -12.14
CA SER A 53 -25.16 16.03 -11.86
C SER A 53 -26.01 17.31 -11.86
N PHE A 54 -25.41 18.49 -11.64
CA PHE A 54 -26.12 19.77 -11.67
C PHE A 54 -26.41 20.28 -13.09
N ALA A 55 -25.78 19.72 -14.13
CA ALA A 55 -26.02 20.08 -15.52
C ALA A 55 -26.20 18.83 -16.38
N SER A 56 -27.40 18.67 -16.96
CA SER A 56 -27.78 17.48 -17.74
C SER A 56 -26.87 17.17 -18.92
N SER A 57 -26.22 18.19 -19.49
CA SER A 57 -25.23 18.04 -20.58
C SER A 57 -23.86 17.52 -20.12
N SER A 58 -23.56 17.58 -18.82
CA SER A 58 -22.28 17.13 -18.24
C SER A 58 -22.39 15.83 -17.45
N ALA A 59 -23.59 15.27 -17.27
CA ALA A 59 -23.80 14.05 -16.49
C ALA A 59 -22.96 12.86 -17.02
N SER A 60 -22.88 12.69 -18.34
CA SER A 60 -22.07 11.63 -18.96
C SER A 60 -20.56 11.86 -18.82
N LEU A 61 -20.11 13.11 -18.80
CA LEU A 61 -18.71 13.44 -18.53
C LEU A 61 -18.36 13.22 -17.05
N GLY A 62 -19.30 13.52 -16.15
CA GLY A 62 -19.19 13.24 -14.73
C GLY A 62 -19.03 11.74 -14.45
N SER A 63 -19.90 10.91 -15.01
CA SER A 63 -19.82 9.45 -14.83
C SER A 63 -18.52 8.88 -15.43
N LEU A 64 -18.10 9.35 -16.62
CA LEU A 64 -16.83 8.96 -17.21
C LEU A 64 -15.64 9.35 -16.32
N SER A 65 -15.71 10.52 -15.67
CA SER A 65 -14.69 10.94 -14.72
C SER A 65 -14.66 10.02 -13.49
N MET A 66 -15.81 9.58 -12.98
CA MET A 66 -15.87 8.59 -11.91
C MET A 66 -15.19 7.29 -12.33
N ASP A 67 -15.55 6.72 -13.47
CA ASP A 67 -14.99 5.45 -13.96
C ASP A 67 -13.46 5.51 -14.20
N LEU A 68 -12.96 6.65 -14.68
CA LEU A 68 -11.54 6.80 -15.03
C LEU A 68 -10.69 7.27 -13.84
N VAL A 69 -11.17 8.21 -13.03
CA VAL A 69 -10.40 8.81 -11.95
C VAL A 69 -10.54 8.00 -10.66
N HIS A 70 -11.67 7.34 -10.43
CA HIS A 70 -11.89 6.46 -9.28
C HIS A 70 -11.48 5.00 -9.56
N HIS A 71 -10.48 4.79 -10.42
CA HIS A 71 -9.89 3.47 -10.68
C HIS A 71 -8.46 3.39 -10.11
N PRO A 72 -8.10 2.33 -9.37
CA PRO A 72 -6.85 2.23 -8.60
C PRO A 72 -5.57 2.46 -9.40
N PHE A 73 -5.58 2.10 -10.69
CA PHE A 73 -4.43 2.26 -11.56
C PHE A 73 -4.55 3.44 -12.52
N TYR A 74 -5.77 3.90 -12.82
CA TYR A 74 -5.94 4.98 -13.78
C TYR A 74 -5.72 6.34 -13.12
N TYR A 75 -6.04 6.49 -11.84
CA TYR A 75 -5.74 7.72 -11.11
C TYR A 75 -4.25 8.12 -11.18
N PRO A 76 -3.28 7.26 -10.81
CA PRO A 76 -1.87 7.60 -10.97
C PRO A 76 -1.43 7.80 -12.43
N LEU A 77 -2.02 7.05 -13.37
CA LEU A 77 -1.64 7.15 -14.79
C LEU A 77 -2.13 8.45 -15.45
N LEU A 78 -3.37 8.86 -15.17
CA LEU A 78 -4.01 10.01 -15.77
C LEU A 78 -3.62 11.31 -15.07
N LEU A 79 -3.69 11.32 -13.73
CA LEU A 79 -3.49 12.53 -12.93
C LEU A 79 -2.13 12.58 -12.22
N GLY A 80 -1.40 11.47 -12.14
CA GLY A 80 -0.12 11.44 -11.41
C GLY A 80 0.91 12.41 -11.96
N LEU A 81 1.08 12.49 -13.28
CA LEU A 81 2.03 13.44 -13.89
C LEU A 81 1.62 14.89 -13.63
N PRO A 82 0.44 15.39 -14.02
CA PRO A 82 0.08 16.79 -13.78
C PRO A 82 0.09 17.17 -12.29
N LEU A 83 -0.45 16.31 -11.41
CA LEU A 83 -0.48 16.58 -9.97
C LEU A 83 0.90 16.54 -9.34
N SER A 84 1.83 15.70 -9.81
CA SER A 84 3.20 15.69 -9.30
C SER A 84 3.94 17.02 -9.54
N PHE A 85 3.70 17.67 -10.68
CA PHE A 85 4.26 18.99 -10.98
C PHE A 85 3.61 20.07 -10.12
N PHE A 86 2.31 19.96 -9.85
CA PHE A 86 1.60 20.86 -8.95
C PHE A 86 2.11 20.72 -7.51
N TYR A 87 2.18 19.50 -6.98
CA TYR A 87 2.66 19.23 -5.62
C TYR A 87 4.12 19.61 -5.40
N ALA A 88 5.00 19.40 -6.39
CA ALA A 88 6.39 19.87 -6.28
C ALA A 88 6.47 21.40 -6.15
N ARG A 89 5.64 22.15 -6.89
CA ARG A 89 5.55 23.61 -6.76
C ARG A 89 4.96 24.02 -5.42
N LEU A 90 3.90 23.32 -4.98
CA LEU A 90 3.25 23.58 -3.70
C LEU A 90 4.21 23.31 -2.53
N SER A 91 4.98 22.22 -2.57
CA SER A 91 6.03 21.93 -1.57
C SER A 91 7.05 23.06 -1.48
N ALA A 92 7.54 23.55 -2.62
CA ALA A 92 8.46 24.68 -2.67
C ALA A 92 7.83 25.95 -2.11
N ALA A 93 6.55 26.22 -2.39
CA ALA A 93 5.84 27.37 -1.83
C ALA A 93 5.68 27.26 -0.31
N LEU A 94 5.22 26.11 0.19
CA LEU A 94 5.04 25.87 1.63
C LEU A 94 6.36 25.99 2.41
N LEU A 95 7.47 25.55 1.82
CA LEU A 95 8.81 25.72 2.38
C LEU A 95 9.21 27.21 2.41
N ARG A 96 9.08 27.93 1.28
CA ARG A 96 9.45 29.36 1.19
C ARG A 96 8.68 30.25 2.16
N HIS A 97 7.44 29.90 2.44
CA HIS A 97 6.60 30.63 3.39
C HIS A 97 6.75 30.16 4.84
N GLY A 98 7.62 29.18 5.13
CA GLY A 98 7.84 28.66 6.48
C GLY A 98 6.63 27.94 7.08
N ILE A 99 5.71 27.44 6.24
CA ILE A 99 4.49 26.76 6.69
C ILE A 99 4.81 25.32 7.10
N LEU A 100 5.67 24.64 6.33
CA LEU A 100 6.11 23.28 6.60
C LEU A 100 7.62 23.18 6.54
N ASP A 101 8.22 22.68 7.61
CA ASP A 101 9.66 22.49 7.75
C ASP A 101 10.06 21.03 7.42
N PRO A 102 10.73 20.76 6.29
CA PRO A 102 11.33 19.46 6.02
C PRO A 102 12.69 19.37 6.72
N ALA A 103 12.99 18.20 7.30
CA ALA A 103 14.27 17.97 7.99
C ALA A 103 15.52 18.26 7.13
N SER A 104 15.40 18.18 5.80
CA SER A 104 16.49 18.45 4.85
C SER A 104 16.47 19.87 4.26
N ASN A 105 15.54 20.75 4.64
CA ASN A 105 15.35 22.09 4.03
C ASN A 105 15.17 22.08 2.50
N VAL A 106 14.76 20.95 1.92
CA VAL A 106 14.60 20.75 0.48
C VAL A 106 13.14 20.39 0.19
N PRO A 107 12.47 21.04 -0.78
CA PRO A 107 11.11 20.69 -1.15
C PRO A 107 11.08 19.36 -1.91
N LEU A 108 9.91 18.72 -1.94
CA LEU A 108 9.74 17.47 -2.66
C LEU A 108 9.90 17.66 -4.17
N ASN A 109 10.64 16.74 -4.79
CA ASN A 109 10.74 16.69 -6.24
C ASN A 109 9.51 16.02 -6.86
N LYS A 110 9.39 16.13 -8.18
CA LYS A 110 8.24 15.61 -8.93
C LYS A 110 8.10 14.09 -8.81
N MET A 111 9.21 13.36 -8.79
CA MET A 111 9.19 11.90 -8.65
C MET A 111 8.67 11.49 -7.27
N GLN A 112 9.14 12.14 -6.20
CA GLN A 112 8.62 11.92 -4.85
C GLN A 112 7.12 12.22 -4.77
N CYS A 113 6.67 13.32 -5.39
CA CYS A 113 5.25 13.67 -5.43
C CYS A 113 4.43 12.63 -6.20
N PHE A 114 4.92 12.12 -7.34
CA PHE A 114 4.25 11.06 -8.10
C PHE A 114 4.12 9.76 -7.30
N ILE A 115 5.19 9.37 -6.60
CA ILE A 115 5.22 8.18 -5.75
C ILE A 115 4.25 8.33 -4.57
N LEU A 116 4.25 9.48 -3.89
CA LEU A 116 3.35 9.75 -2.76
C LEU A 116 1.88 9.81 -3.19
N LEU A 117 1.61 10.37 -4.36
CA LEU A 117 0.28 10.36 -4.97
C LEU A 117 -0.19 8.93 -5.19
N SER A 118 0.65 8.09 -5.78
CA SER A 118 0.34 6.67 -6.04
C SER A 118 0.15 5.90 -4.73
N ALA A 119 0.97 6.17 -3.71
CA ALA A 119 0.84 5.56 -2.40
C ALA A 119 -0.48 5.95 -1.72
N GLY A 120 -0.81 7.25 -1.75
CA GLY A 120 -2.04 7.77 -1.17
C GLY A 120 -3.27 7.19 -1.86
N SER A 121 -3.31 7.21 -3.19
CA SER A 121 -4.46 6.68 -3.94
C SER A 121 -4.66 5.17 -3.72
N LEU A 122 -3.60 4.38 -3.63
CA LEU A 122 -3.75 2.95 -3.31
C LEU A 122 -4.21 2.73 -1.85
N SER A 123 -3.77 3.59 -0.92
CA SER A 123 -4.24 3.56 0.47
C SER A 123 -5.71 3.99 0.60
N HIS A 124 -6.20 4.85 -0.31
CA HIS A 124 -7.62 5.16 -0.43
C HIS A 124 -8.42 3.89 -0.74
N PHE A 125 -8.08 3.20 -1.82
CA PHE A 125 -8.74 1.94 -2.16
C PHE A 125 -8.62 0.86 -1.08
N PHE A 126 -7.53 0.81 -0.31
CA PHE A 126 -7.43 -0.10 0.84
C PHE A 126 -8.61 0.08 1.81
N LEU A 127 -8.91 1.32 2.16
CA LEU A 127 -9.97 1.66 3.10
C LEU A 127 -11.34 1.53 2.44
N ASP A 128 -11.49 1.91 1.18
CA ASP A 128 -12.76 1.77 0.45
C ASP A 128 -13.22 0.32 0.39
N HIS A 129 -12.31 -0.57 -0.03
CA HIS A 129 -12.65 -1.98 -0.12
C HIS A 129 -13.09 -2.54 1.23
N LEU A 130 -12.48 -2.09 2.34
CA LEU A 130 -12.79 -2.61 3.67
C LEU A 130 -14.04 -2.01 4.32
N PHE A 131 -14.34 -0.73 4.06
CA PHE A 131 -15.29 0.04 4.87
C PHE A 131 -16.40 0.73 4.07
N GLU A 132 -16.25 0.91 2.75
CA GLU A 132 -17.16 1.75 1.95
C GLU A 132 -18.15 0.97 1.12
N GLU A 133 -17.64 -0.03 0.40
CA GLU A 133 -18.39 -0.67 -0.66
C GLU A 133 -19.48 -1.61 -0.12
N ASN A 134 -19.80 -1.56 1.18
CA ASN A 134 -20.73 -2.44 1.88
C ASN A 134 -20.55 -3.93 1.52
N GLY A 135 -19.32 -4.29 1.18
CA GLY A 135 -18.92 -5.61 0.72
C GLY A 135 -19.36 -6.04 -0.67
N HIS A 136 -19.77 -5.11 -1.53
CA HIS A 136 -20.15 -5.37 -2.91
C HIS A 136 -18.98 -5.41 -3.90
N SER A 137 -17.78 -4.99 -3.51
CA SER A 137 -16.63 -5.16 -4.40
C SER A 137 -16.26 -6.64 -4.50
N THR A 138 -15.92 -7.08 -5.71
CA THR A 138 -15.50 -8.46 -5.99
C THR A 138 -14.27 -8.84 -5.18
N MET A 139 -13.34 -7.89 -5.01
CA MET A 139 -12.16 -8.05 -4.17
C MET A 139 -12.53 -8.23 -2.69
N TYR A 140 -13.46 -7.43 -2.15
CA TYR A 140 -13.88 -7.59 -0.75
C TYR A 140 -14.60 -8.93 -0.52
N THR A 141 -15.48 -9.32 -1.45
CA THR A 141 -16.15 -10.62 -1.39
C THR A 141 -15.13 -11.77 -1.41
N TRP A 142 -14.08 -11.65 -2.23
CA TRP A 142 -13.01 -12.64 -2.28
C TRP A 142 -12.24 -12.74 -0.95
N ILE A 143 -11.80 -11.62 -0.37
CA ILE A 143 -11.06 -11.66 0.91
C ILE A 143 -11.92 -12.20 2.07
N LEU A 144 -13.23 -11.90 2.09
CA LEU A 144 -14.15 -12.42 3.10
C LEU A 144 -14.48 -13.91 2.93
N SER A 145 -14.20 -14.49 1.75
CA SER A 145 -14.46 -15.91 1.47
C SER A 145 -13.48 -16.85 2.19
N THR A 146 -12.47 -16.30 2.88
CA THR A 146 -11.64 -17.01 3.87
C THR A 146 -12.44 -17.42 5.12
N GLY A 147 -13.46 -16.63 5.47
CA GLY A 147 -14.28 -16.83 6.66
C GLY A 147 -15.41 -17.84 6.45
N TRP A 148 -15.75 -18.57 7.51
CA TRP A 148 -16.88 -19.50 7.51
C TRP A 148 -17.94 -19.06 8.51
N TRP A 149 -19.07 -18.55 8.00
CA TRP A 149 -20.08 -17.87 8.81
C TRP A 149 -21.28 -18.76 9.18
N LYS A 150 -21.38 -19.98 8.65
CA LYS A 150 -22.51 -20.90 8.87
C LYS A 150 -22.04 -22.34 9.04
N SER A 151 -22.33 -22.99 10.17
CA SER A 151 -21.95 -24.40 10.45
C SER A 151 -20.45 -24.64 10.61
N ARG A 152 -19.99 -25.91 10.51
CA ARG A 152 -18.58 -26.29 10.67
C ARG A 152 -17.80 -26.03 9.38
N ALA A 153 -16.65 -25.38 9.49
CA ALA A 153 -15.78 -25.16 8.34
C ALA A 153 -15.32 -26.50 7.72
N PRO A 154 -15.40 -26.66 6.40
CA PRO A 154 -14.85 -27.82 5.71
C PRO A 154 -13.33 -27.74 5.83
N VAL A 155 -12.72 -28.79 6.38
CA VAL A 155 -11.26 -28.87 6.51
C VAL A 155 -10.74 -29.65 5.30
N ASN A 156 -9.88 -29.01 4.51
CA ASN A 156 -9.16 -29.65 3.41
C ASN A 156 -7.82 -30.23 3.93
N PRO A 157 -7.63 -31.55 4.00
CA PRO A 157 -6.39 -32.14 4.51
C PRO A 157 -5.15 -31.75 3.69
N ASP A 158 -5.30 -31.58 2.38
CA ASP A 158 -4.20 -31.17 1.49
C ASP A 158 -3.75 -29.75 1.85
N ALA A 159 -4.70 -28.85 2.10
CA ALA A 159 -4.44 -27.48 2.52
C ALA A 159 -3.68 -27.46 3.85
N VAL A 160 -4.14 -28.24 4.84
CA VAL A 160 -3.48 -28.33 6.16
C VAL A 160 -2.03 -28.78 6.03
N ILE A 161 -1.74 -29.79 5.21
CA ILE A 161 -0.38 -30.30 5.01
C ILE A 161 0.48 -29.25 4.30
N VAL A 162 0.01 -28.71 3.17
CA VAL A 162 0.79 -27.77 2.37
C VAL A 162 1.05 -26.47 3.14
N VAL A 163 0.01 -25.86 3.71
CA VAL A 163 0.13 -24.64 4.52
C VAL A 163 1.00 -24.90 5.74
N GLY A 164 0.81 -26.04 6.43
CA GLY A 164 1.64 -26.42 7.58
C GLY A 164 3.12 -26.53 7.24
N VAL A 165 3.46 -27.14 6.10
CA VAL A 165 4.85 -27.23 5.61
C VAL A 165 5.39 -25.84 5.26
N LEU A 166 4.65 -25.03 4.50
CA LEU A 166 5.08 -23.70 4.08
C LEU A 166 5.31 -22.77 5.28
N CYS A 167 4.39 -22.76 6.25
CA CYS A 167 4.53 -22.02 7.49
C CYS A 167 5.74 -22.50 8.31
N THR A 168 5.92 -23.82 8.44
CA THR A 168 7.08 -24.38 9.15
C THR A 168 8.40 -23.95 8.50
N CYS A 169 8.49 -24.05 7.17
CA CYS A 169 9.64 -23.58 6.40
C CYS A 169 9.89 -22.08 6.58
N LEU A 170 8.84 -21.27 6.61
CA LEU A 170 8.94 -19.82 6.83
C LEU A 170 9.48 -19.51 8.23
N PHE A 171 8.89 -20.07 9.28
CA PHE A 171 9.34 -19.85 10.66
C PHE A 171 10.75 -20.37 10.89
N ALA A 172 11.03 -21.63 10.52
CA ALA A 172 12.34 -22.24 10.70
C ALA A 172 13.41 -21.52 9.87
N GLY A 173 13.10 -21.14 8.63
CA GLY A 173 13.99 -20.38 7.77
C GLY A 173 14.28 -18.99 8.32
N PHE A 174 13.27 -18.29 8.84
CA PHE A 174 13.46 -16.97 9.46
C PHE A 174 14.36 -17.04 10.69
N VAL A 175 14.13 -18.03 11.58
CA VAL A 175 14.99 -18.30 12.74
C VAL A 175 16.41 -18.65 12.29
N TYR A 176 16.55 -19.47 11.25
CA TYR A 176 17.85 -19.86 10.70
C TYR A 176 18.64 -18.66 10.17
N ILE A 177 17.99 -17.76 9.42
CA ILE A 177 18.62 -16.54 8.88
C ILE A 177 19.04 -15.59 10.00
N ASN A 178 18.17 -15.41 11.01
CA ASN A 178 18.37 -14.44 12.08
C ASN A 178 19.09 -15.00 13.32
N ARG A 179 19.55 -16.26 13.29
CA ARG A 179 20.33 -16.84 14.39
C ARG A 179 21.57 -16.00 14.70
N LEU A 180 22.02 -16.06 15.95
CA LEU A 180 23.22 -15.35 16.41
C LEU A 180 24.43 -15.79 15.55
N LYS A 181 24.95 -14.86 14.76
CA LYS A 181 26.18 -15.01 13.99
C LYS A 181 27.01 -13.74 14.15
N THR A 182 28.27 -13.90 14.52
CA THR A 182 29.23 -12.81 14.58
C THR A 182 29.60 -12.35 13.16
N GLY A 183 29.39 -11.08 12.85
CA GLY A 183 29.90 -10.45 11.62
C GLY A 183 28.91 -10.23 10.47
N GLU A 184 27.67 -10.73 10.52
CA GLU A 184 26.66 -10.42 9.48
C GLU A 184 25.82 -9.18 9.84
N SER A 185 25.77 -8.20 8.93
CA SER A 185 24.97 -6.98 9.12
C SER A 185 23.47 -7.29 9.19
N ILE A 186 22.72 -6.47 9.93
CA ILE A 186 21.27 -6.61 10.05
C ILE A 186 20.54 -6.41 8.71
N ILE A 187 21.07 -5.52 7.85
CA ILE A 187 20.50 -5.25 6.52
C ILE A 187 20.56 -6.49 5.64
N LYS A 188 21.72 -7.16 5.57
CA LYS A 188 21.88 -8.39 4.79
C LYS A 188 20.92 -9.50 5.27
N ARG A 189 20.73 -9.62 6.58
CA ARG A 189 19.76 -10.58 7.17
C ARG A 189 18.32 -10.21 6.87
N SER A 190 17.99 -8.91 6.88
CA SER A 190 16.70 -8.39 6.46
C SER A 190 16.41 -8.74 4.99
N ASP A 191 17.37 -8.52 4.09
CA ASP A 191 17.23 -8.84 2.67
C ASP A 191 17.02 -10.34 2.44
N GLN A 192 17.78 -11.19 3.15
CA GLN A 192 17.59 -12.65 3.12
C GLN A 192 16.22 -13.06 3.66
N SER A 193 15.75 -12.44 4.75
CA SER A 193 14.43 -12.71 5.32
C SER A 193 13.32 -12.31 4.34
N LEU A 194 13.45 -11.16 3.68
CA LEU A 194 12.51 -10.73 2.65
C LEU A 194 12.47 -11.71 1.47
N ARG A 195 13.64 -12.17 0.99
CA ARG A 195 13.71 -13.19 -0.08
C ARG A 195 13.02 -14.49 0.32
N LEU A 196 13.21 -14.94 1.56
CA LEU A 196 12.51 -16.12 2.09
C LEU A 196 10.98 -15.91 2.08
N ILE A 197 10.51 -14.78 2.61
CA ILE A 197 9.07 -14.45 2.65
C ILE A 197 8.49 -14.44 1.24
N LEU A 198 9.14 -13.76 0.29
CA LEU A 198 8.69 -13.68 -1.10
C LEU A 198 8.68 -15.06 -1.78
N PHE A 199 9.68 -15.89 -1.52
CA PHE A 199 9.73 -17.24 -2.06
C PHE A 199 8.58 -18.12 -1.54
N ILE A 200 8.35 -18.13 -0.23
CA ILE A 200 7.24 -18.89 0.38
C ILE A 200 5.88 -18.36 -0.06
N ALA A 201 5.71 -17.03 -0.12
CA ALA A 201 4.49 -16.41 -0.61
C ALA A 201 4.20 -16.79 -2.07
N ALA A 202 5.23 -16.81 -2.93
CA ALA A 202 5.07 -17.24 -4.32
C ALA A 202 4.64 -18.71 -4.43
N LEU A 203 5.26 -19.61 -3.66
CA LEU A 203 4.84 -21.02 -3.60
C LEU A 203 3.38 -21.16 -3.13
N TYR A 204 2.98 -20.38 -2.12
CA TYR A 204 1.63 -20.42 -1.59
C TYR A 204 0.60 -19.90 -2.60
N CYS A 205 0.90 -18.79 -3.28
CA CYS A 205 0.06 -18.26 -4.35
C CYS A 205 -0.08 -19.24 -5.51
N ILE A 206 1.01 -19.91 -5.91
CA ILE A 206 0.97 -20.95 -6.97
C ILE A 206 0.07 -22.10 -6.53
N TRP A 207 0.18 -22.55 -5.27
CA TRP A 207 -0.68 -23.60 -4.76
C TRP A 207 -2.16 -23.18 -4.76
N CYS A 208 -2.51 -22.01 -4.23
CA CYS A 208 -3.89 -21.50 -4.24
C CYS A 208 -4.43 -21.37 -5.67
N ALA A 209 -3.64 -20.78 -6.58
CA ALA A 209 -4.00 -20.64 -7.99
C ALA A 209 -4.21 -22.00 -8.66
N SER A 210 -3.41 -23.01 -8.31
CA SER A 210 -3.59 -24.37 -8.83
C SER A 210 -4.91 -25.00 -8.38
N GLN A 211 -5.34 -24.77 -7.14
CA GLN A 211 -6.62 -25.27 -6.64
C GLN A 211 -7.79 -24.55 -7.34
N ILE A 212 -7.70 -23.22 -7.49
CA ILE A 212 -8.78 -22.39 -8.05
C ILE A 212 -8.92 -22.56 -9.56
N TYR A 213 -7.81 -22.67 -10.30
CA TYR A 213 -7.84 -22.58 -11.77
C TYR A 213 -7.40 -23.85 -12.50
N TRP A 214 -6.55 -24.69 -11.89
CA TRP A 214 -5.94 -25.83 -12.59
C TRP A 214 -6.50 -27.19 -12.19
N ARG A 215 -7.10 -27.32 -11.00
CA ARG A 215 -7.77 -28.54 -10.55
C ARG A 215 -8.99 -28.82 -11.43
N ASN A 216 -9.34 -30.10 -11.61
CA ASN A 216 -10.52 -30.51 -12.36
C ASN A 216 -11.40 -31.46 -11.50
N PRO A 217 -12.60 -31.03 -11.07
CA PRO A 217 -13.16 -29.69 -11.27
C PRO A 217 -12.39 -28.61 -10.47
N PRO A 218 -12.39 -27.35 -10.94
CA PRO A 218 -11.80 -26.24 -10.20
C PRO A 218 -12.45 -26.06 -8.83
N GLN A 219 -11.65 -25.74 -7.80
CA GLN A 219 -12.18 -25.46 -6.47
C GLN A 219 -12.63 -23.99 -6.38
N PRO A 220 -13.75 -23.71 -5.68
CA PRO A 220 -14.11 -22.33 -5.39
C PRO A 220 -13.07 -21.69 -4.47
N ALA A 221 -12.87 -20.38 -4.60
CA ALA A 221 -11.98 -19.62 -3.71
C ALA A 221 -12.65 -19.40 -2.34
N ILE A 222 -12.72 -20.45 -1.53
CA ILE A 222 -13.34 -20.48 -0.20
C ILE A 222 -12.36 -21.14 0.77
N GLY A 223 -12.23 -20.62 1.99
CA GLY A 223 -11.26 -21.14 2.96
C GLY A 223 -9.83 -20.76 2.57
N GLU A 224 -8.90 -21.71 2.64
CA GLU A 224 -7.47 -21.46 2.37
C GLU A 224 -7.19 -21.02 0.93
N GLU A 225 -7.99 -21.46 -0.05
CA GLU A 225 -7.84 -21.00 -1.43
C GLU A 225 -8.16 -19.50 -1.58
N ALA A 226 -9.06 -18.96 -0.74
CA ALA A 226 -9.39 -17.54 -0.74
C ALA A 226 -8.23 -16.64 -0.27
N ASP A 227 -7.21 -17.20 0.40
CA ASP A 227 -6.03 -16.45 0.83
C ASP A 227 -5.26 -15.84 -0.36
N LEU A 228 -5.41 -16.38 -1.58
CA LEU A 228 -4.86 -15.74 -2.78
C LEU A 228 -5.39 -14.31 -2.94
N GLY A 229 -6.69 -14.10 -2.72
CA GLY A 229 -7.30 -12.77 -2.74
C GLY A 229 -6.75 -11.88 -1.64
N VAL A 230 -6.59 -12.41 -0.42
CA VAL A 230 -6.01 -11.68 0.72
C VAL A 230 -4.57 -11.27 0.44
N VAL A 231 -3.73 -12.16 -0.09
CA VAL A 231 -2.33 -11.87 -0.40
C VAL A 231 -2.23 -10.82 -1.51
N ILE A 232 -3.06 -10.91 -2.55
CA ILE A 232 -3.12 -9.90 -3.62
C ILE A 232 -3.56 -8.54 -3.04
N PHE A 233 -4.63 -8.52 -2.26
CA PHE A 233 -5.16 -7.32 -1.63
C PHE A 233 -4.12 -6.64 -0.74
N MET A 234 -3.51 -7.40 0.19
CA MET A 234 -2.47 -6.90 1.08
C MET A 234 -1.23 -6.44 0.32
N SER A 235 -0.82 -7.16 -0.74
CA SER A 235 0.33 -6.76 -1.54
C SER A 235 0.10 -5.41 -2.23
N LEU A 236 -1.05 -5.22 -2.86
CA LEU A 236 -1.36 -4.04 -3.68
C LEU A 236 -1.79 -2.83 -2.86
N TYR A 237 -2.64 -3.02 -1.85
CA TYR A 237 -3.31 -1.94 -1.14
C TYR A 237 -2.73 -1.69 0.25
N PHE A 238 -1.96 -2.63 0.81
CA PHE A 238 -1.29 -2.44 2.10
C PHE A 238 0.24 -2.27 1.93
N PHE A 239 0.97 -3.30 1.50
CA PHE A 239 2.44 -3.26 1.47
C PHE A 239 3.00 -2.31 0.42
N LEU A 240 2.46 -2.32 -0.80
CA LEU A 240 2.96 -1.47 -1.89
C LEU A 240 2.89 0.04 -1.55
N PRO A 241 1.79 0.60 -1.01
CA PRO A 241 1.75 2.00 -0.59
C PRO A 241 2.82 2.37 0.43
N HIS A 242 3.04 1.52 1.42
CA HIS A 242 4.08 1.76 2.42
C HIS A 242 5.48 1.70 1.79
N CYS A 243 5.74 0.73 0.89
CA CYS A 243 6.99 0.67 0.13
C CYS A 243 7.21 1.93 -0.73
N LEU A 244 6.17 2.43 -1.40
CA LEU A 244 6.23 3.69 -2.15
C LEU A 244 6.55 4.87 -1.22
N CYS A 245 5.94 4.96 -0.05
CA CYS A 245 6.30 5.96 0.96
C CYS A 245 7.79 5.84 1.38
N LEU A 246 8.32 4.63 1.60
CA LEU A 246 9.73 4.42 1.89
C LEU A 246 10.65 4.86 0.72
N LEU A 247 10.26 4.58 -0.52
CA LEU A 247 11.00 4.99 -1.72
C LEU A 247 10.99 6.51 -1.95
N SER A 248 9.95 7.19 -1.48
CA SER A 248 9.83 8.65 -1.60
C SER A 248 10.73 9.41 -0.62
N MET A 249 11.29 8.76 0.41
CA MET A 249 12.10 9.39 1.44
C MET A 249 13.29 10.14 0.85
N ASN A 250 13.64 11.28 1.47
CA ASN A 250 14.89 11.96 1.15
C ASN A 250 16.09 11.02 1.36
N GLN A 251 17.12 11.17 0.52
CA GLN A 251 18.36 10.45 0.70
C GLN A 251 18.99 10.82 2.04
N ARG A 252 19.80 9.92 2.59
CA ARG A 252 20.69 10.32 3.68
C ARG A 252 21.73 11.23 3.07
N ASP A 253 21.78 12.48 3.50
CA ASP A 253 23.00 13.26 3.36
C ASP A 253 24.08 12.47 4.12
N HIS A 254 25.11 12.00 3.42
CA HIS A 254 26.33 11.51 4.05
C HIS A 254 27.46 12.48 3.67
N PRO A 255 28.35 12.78 4.63
CA PRO A 255 29.08 11.71 5.30
C PRO A 255 29.02 11.75 6.84
N GLU A 256 28.71 10.60 7.45
CA GLU A 256 29.34 10.23 8.71
C GLU A 256 30.72 9.66 8.35
N THR A 257 31.68 10.52 8.02
CA THR A 257 33.09 10.17 8.11
C THR A 257 33.77 11.19 9.00
N ALA A 258 34.46 10.66 10.02
CA ALA A 258 35.47 11.35 10.82
C ALA A 258 34.96 12.49 11.70
N ASP A 259 34.53 12.13 12.92
CA ASP A 259 34.82 12.80 14.21
C ASP A 259 33.80 12.24 15.21
N GLN A 260 34.06 11.79 16.43
CA GLN A 260 35.25 11.66 17.26
C GLN A 260 34.77 10.85 18.49
N LEU A 261 35.45 9.77 18.85
CA LEU A 261 35.82 9.53 20.26
C LEU A 261 37.22 8.91 20.24
N PRO A 262 38.28 9.68 20.55
CA PRO A 262 39.54 9.10 20.95
C PRO A 262 39.37 8.43 22.33
N PHE A 263 39.96 7.25 22.50
CA PHE A 263 40.42 6.79 23.81
C PHE A 263 41.64 7.60 24.22
#